data_AF-A0A1K1SVL2-F1
#
_entry.id   AF-A0A1K1SVL2-F1
#
_cell.length_a   1.000
_cell.length_b   1.000
_cell.length_c   1.000
_cell.angle_alpha   90.00
_cell.angle_beta   90.00
_cell.angle_gamma   90.00
#
_symmetry.space_group_name_H-M   'P 1'
#
loop_
_entity.id
_entity.type
_entity.pdbx_description
1 polymer ?
#
loop_
_entity_poly.entity_id
_entity_poly.type
_entity_poly.pdbx_seq_one_letter_code
_entity_poly.pdbx_strand_id
1 'polypeptide(L)'
;MPGPSTCKLGARDGQPLPDPNCTPGAVNPAVRQDTVKDTICQAGWTKTVRPPISKTNAMKAASARSYGLAPGDKGEYDHLVSLELGGAPDDPRNLWVEPGTIPNPKDAVENKLHAAVCSGLIQLAPAQKAIAADWVTAFDTVGLRVAGGKVCLRADPSKCVTSRRSDEDGN
;
A
#
# COMPACT_ATOMS: atom_id res chain seq x y z
N MET A 1 -18.88 0.05 4.45
CA MET A 1 -18.07 -0.49 5.57
C MET A 1 -18.74 -1.74 6.09
N PRO A 2 -17.99 -2.79 6.44
CA PRO A 2 -18.51 -3.96 7.13
C PRO A 2 -19.20 -3.62 8.47
N GLY A 3 -19.93 -4.58 9.04
CA GLY A 3 -20.58 -4.42 10.33
C GLY A 3 -19.58 -4.35 11.49
N PRO A 4 -19.99 -3.88 12.67
CA PRO A 4 -19.12 -3.89 13.85
C PRO A 4 -18.63 -5.30 14.19
N SER A 5 -17.34 -5.42 14.51
CA SER A 5 -16.66 -6.68 14.88
C SER A 5 -16.81 -7.82 13.88
N THR A 6 -17.06 -7.53 12.59
CA THR A 6 -17.13 -8.57 11.55
C THR A 6 -15.79 -8.82 10.86
N CYS A 7 -14.82 -7.92 11.00
CA CYS A 7 -13.48 -8.05 10.42
C CYS A 7 -12.48 -8.55 11.45
N LYS A 8 -11.50 -9.33 11.01
CA LYS A 8 -10.44 -9.87 11.87
C LYS A 8 -9.06 -9.51 11.36
N LEU A 9 -8.24 -8.89 12.21
CA LEU A 9 -6.83 -8.69 11.91
C LEU A 9 -6.13 -10.05 11.80
N GLY A 10 -5.37 -10.23 10.73
CA GLY A 10 -4.38 -11.28 10.60
C GLY A 10 -3.02 -10.80 11.07
N ALA A 11 -2.03 -11.70 11.00
CA ALA A 11 -0.64 -11.33 11.20
C ALA A 11 0.29 -12.21 10.37
N ARG A 12 1.41 -11.65 9.96
CA ARG A 12 2.51 -12.33 9.28
C ARG A 12 3.83 -11.83 9.84
N ASP A 13 4.68 -12.73 10.32
CA ASP A 13 6.02 -12.41 10.85
C ASP A 13 6.00 -11.27 11.90
N GLY A 14 4.96 -11.24 12.74
CA GLY A 14 4.75 -10.22 13.78
C GLY A 14 4.16 -8.90 13.28
N GLN A 15 3.89 -8.77 11.98
CA GLN A 15 3.27 -7.61 11.37
C GLN A 15 1.77 -7.83 11.15
N PRO A 16 0.91 -6.81 11.33
CA PRO A 16 -0.53 -6.95 11.14
C PRO A 16 -0.91 -7.02 9.66
N LEU A 17 -1.95 -7.80 9.36
CA LEU A 17 -2.61 -7.85 8.06
C LEU A 17 -4.09 -7.51 8.22
N PRO A 18 -4.72 -6.78 7.27
CA PRO A 18 -6.16 -6.60 7.29
C PRO A 18 -6.89 -7.91 6.99
N ASP A 19 -8.18 -7.93 7.29
CA ASP A 19 -9.05 -9.04 6.86
C ASP A 19 -9.25 -8.96 5.34
N PRO A 20 -8.86 -9.97 4.55
CA PRO A 20 -8.99 -9.92 3.10
C PRO A 20 -10.45 -9.83 2.62
N ASN A 21 -11.44 -10.21 3.45
CA ASN A 21 -12.86 -10.05 3.12
C ASN A 21 -13.35 -8.62 3.36
N CYS A 22 -12.72 -7.88 4.27
CA CYS A 22 -13.10 -6.50 4.60
C CYS A 22 -12.31 -5.47 3.80
N THR A 23 -11.02 -5.72 3.62
CA THR A 23 -10.08 -4.84 2.92
C THR A 23 -9.31 -5.66 1.87
N PRO A 24 -9.95 -6.06 0.76
CA PRO A 24 -9.31 -6.86 -0.29
C PRO A 24 -8.26 -6.11 -1.12
N GLY A 25 -8.09 -4.80 -0.93
CA GLY A 25 -7.13 -3.97 -1.68
C GLY A 25 -7.73 -3.41 -2.98
N ALA A 26 -8.80 -2.62 -2.88
CA ALA A 26 -9.37 -1.97 -4.06
C ALA A 26 -8.39 -1.00 -4.74
N VAL A 27 -8.38 -0.98 -6.07
CA VAL A 27 -7.48 -0.13 -6.89
C VAL A 27 -8.24 0.99 -7.58
N ASN A 28 -7.54 2.08 -7.90
CA ASN A 28 -8.07 3.20 -8.67
C ASN A 28 -8.16 2.82 -10.16
N PRO A 29 -9.34 2.83 -10.79
CA PRO A 29 -9.52 2.42 -12.19
C PRO A 29 -8.80 3.33 -13.21
N ALA A 30 -8.41 4.54 -12.81
CA ALA A 30 -7.59 5.44 -13.62
C ALA A 30 -6.11 5.01 -13.67
N VAL A 31 -5.64 4.20 -12.72
CA VAL A 31 -4.27 3.71 -12.66
C VAL A 31 -4.20 2.31 -13.23
N ARG A 32 -3.62 2.23 -14.42
CA ARG A 32 -3.44 1.02 -15.21
C ARG A 32 -2.02 1.00 -15.75
N GLN A 33 -1.59 -0.16 -16.24
CA GLN A 33 -0.23 -0.32 -16.76
C GLN A 33 0.11 0.69 -17.88
N ASP A 34 -0.87 1.02 -18.72
CA ASP A 34 -0.77 1.99 -19.81
C ASP A 34 -0.78 3.45 -19.35
N THR A 35 -1.24 3.73 -18.12
CA THR A 35 -1.35 5.10 -17.58
C THR A 35 -0.34 5.42 -16.47
N VAL A 36 0.51 4.47 -16.05
CA VAL A 36 1.43 4.69 -14.92
C VAL A 36 2.33 5.91 -15.08
N LYS A 37 2.73 6.23 -16.33
CA LYS A 37 3.59 7.39 -16.64
C LYS A 37 2.89 8.74 -16.44
N ASP A 38 1.57 8.77 -16.58
CA ASP A 38 0.72 9.95 -16.41
C ASP A 38 0.02 9.96 -15.05
N THR A 39 0.29 8.97 -14.20
CA THR A 39 -0.34 8.79 -12.89
C THR A 39 0.73 8.59 -11.82
N ILE A 40 0.85 7.37 -11.27
CA ILE A 40 1.68 7.07 -10.10
C ILE A 40 3.16 7.37 -10.29
N CYS A 41 3.66 7.42 -11.53
CA CYS A 41 5.06 7.76 -11.81
C CYS A 41 5.29 9.25 -12.07
N GLN A 42 4.25 10.08 -11.95
CA GLN A 42 4.34 11.53 -11.99
C GLN A 42 4.45 12.07 -10.55
N ALA A 43 5.47 12.90 -10.31
CA ALA A 43 5.66 13.56 -9.01
C ALA A 43 4.39 14.34 -8.61
N GLY A 44 3.98 14.20 -7.35
CA GLY A 44 2.81 14.87 -6.80
C GLY A 44 1.45 14.29 -7.20
N TRP A 45 1.38 13.25 -8.03
CA TRP A 45 0.10 12.68 -8.46
C TRP A 45 -0.77 12.22 -7.27
N THR A 46 -0.16 11.58 -6.26
CA THR A 46 -0.90 11.12 -5.07
C THR A 46 -1.59 12.28 -4.32
N LYS A 47 -1.00 13.48 -4.33
CA LYS A 47 -1.59 14.71 -3.76
C LYS A 47 -2.87 15.11 -4.48
N THR A 48 -3.01 14.79 -5.77
CA THR A 48 -4.20 15.14 -6.57
C THR A 48 -5.39 14.22 -6.30
N VAL A 49 -5.15 12.99 -5.82
CA VAL A 49 -6.20 11.99 -5.58
C VAL A 49 -6.48 11.73 -4.10
N ARG A 50 -5.63 12.23 -3.20
CA ARG A 50 -5.79 12.03 -1.75
C ARG A 50 -7.09 12.68 -1.26
N PRO A 51 -7.98 11.95 -0.57
CA PRO A 51 -9.20 12.53 -0.03
C PRO A 51 -8.88 13.50 1.12
N PRO A 52 -9.75 14.49 1.37
CA PRO A 52 -9.58 15.40 2.50
C PRO A 52 -9.64 14.64 3.83
N ILE A 53 -8.83 15.08 4.81
CA ILE A 53 -8.70 14.43 6.13
C ILE A 53 -10.06 14.31 6.85
N SER A 54 -10.95 15.28 6.66
CA SER A 54 -12.30 15.25 7.25
C SER A 54 -13.11 14.03 6.81
N LYS A 55 -12.96 13.60 5.55
CA LYS A 55 -13.60 12.40 5.01
C LYS A 55 -12.99 11.14 5.60
N THR A 56 -11.66 11.06 5.67
CA THR A 56 -10.96 9.86 6.16
C THR A 56 -11.13 9.65 7.66
N ASN A 57 -11.30 10.71 8.47
CA ASN A 57 -11.57 10.58 9.91
C ASN A 57 -12.88 9.83 10.22
N ALA A 58 -13.97 10.14 9.50
CA ALA A 58 -15.24 9.43 9.66
C ALA A 58 -15.13 7.96 9.25
N MET A 59 -14.37 7.70 8.16
CA MET A 59 -14.12 6.34 7.69
C MET A 59 -13.22 5.55 8.66
N LYS A 60 -12.19 6.17 9.24
CA LYS A 60 -11.33 5.58 10.28
C LYS A 60 -12.16 5.09 11.46
N ALA A 61 -13.05 5.92 11.99
CA ALA A 61 -13.92 5.55 13.11
C ALA A 61 -14.85 4.38 12.77
N ALA A 62 -15.40 4.34 11.55
CA ALA A 62 -16.23 3.22 11.09
C ALA A 62 -15.42 1.92 10.88
N SER A 63 -14.21 2.04 10.35
CA SER A 63 -13.28 0.93 10.16
C SER A 63 -12.86 0.33 11.50
N ALA A 64 -12.49 1.16 12.48
CA ALA A 64 -12.12 0.72 13.83
C ALA A 64 -13.22 -0.14 14.47
N ARG A 65 -14.49 0.28 14.36
CA ARG A 65 -15.65 -0.51 14.82
C ARG A 65 -15.76 -1.85 14.08
N SER A 66 -15.48 -1.87 12.79
CA SER A 66 -15.55 -3.09 11.97
C SER A 66 -14.54 -4.14 12.41
N TYR A 67 -13.36 -3.70 12.85
CA TYR A 67 -12.28 -4.53 13.39
C TYR A 67 -12.35 -4.76 14.91
N GLY A 68 -13.36 -4.19 15.59
CA GLY A 68 -13.51 -4.32 17.04
C GLY A 68 -12.43 -3.60 17.86
N LEU A 69 -11.77 -2.59 17.28
CA LEU A 69 -10.70 -1.83 17.92
C LEU A 69 -11.25 -0.78 18.89
N ALA A 70 -10.55 -0.57 20.00
CA ALA A 70 -10.94 0.39 21.02
C ALA A 70 -10.59 1.82 20.59
N PRO A 71 -11.36 2.84 21.02
CA PRO A 71 -10.96 4.23 20.88
C PRO A 71 -9.60 4.47 21.55
N GLY A 72 -8.63 4.99 20.80
CA GLY A 72 -7.29 5.29 21.32
C GLY A 72 -6.21 4.24 21.01
N ASP A 73 -6.57 3.12 20.37
CA ASP A 73 -5.58 2.19 19.82
C ASP A 73 -4.64 2.92 18.84
N LYS A 74 -3.33 2.70 19.01
CA LYS A 74 -2.31 3.30 18.14
C LYS A 74 -2.37 2.66 16.76
N GLY A 75 -2.62 3.48 15.74
CA GLY A 75 -2.65 3.02 14.36
C GLY A 75 -3.03 4.11 13.37
N GLU A 76 -2.62 3.91 12.13
CA GLU A 76 -2.91 4.78 11.00
C GLU A 76 -4.16 4.32 10.28
N TYR A 77 -4.84 5.24 9.62
CA TYR A 77 -5.88 4.86 8.67
C TYR A 77 -5.25 4.89 7.30
N ASP A 78 -4.94 3.70 6.80
CA ASP A 78 -3.97 3.56 5.72
C ASP A 78 -4.51 2.71 4.57
N HIS A 79 -3.91 2.91 3.40
CA HIS A 79 -4.22 2.18 2.20
C HIS A 79 -3.50 0.82 2.21
N LEU A 80 -4.22 -0.27 1.96
CA LEU A 80 -3.59 -1.58 1.82
C LEU A 80 -2.76 -1.67 0.53
N VAL A 81 -3.35 -1.22 -0.59
CA VAL A 81 -2.60 -0.88 -1.80
C VAL A 81 -2.31 0.61 -1.74
N SER A 82 -1.06 1.01 -1.57
CA SER A 82 -0.64 2.41 -1.56
C SER A 82 -1.21 3.23 -2.71
N LEU A 83 -1.42 4.54 -2.50
CA LEU A 83 -1.71 5.45 -3.61
C LEU A 83 -0.58 5.44 -4.65
N GLU A 84 0.66 5.22 -4.24
CA GLU A 84 1.80 5.07 -5.15
C GLU A 84 1.70 3.79 -6.01
N LEU A 85 0.92 2.80 -5.60
CA LEU A 85 0.61 1.61 -6.40
C LEU A 85 -0.79 1.68 -7.01
N GLY A 86 -1.40 2.87 -7.03
CA GLY A 86 -2.72 3.07 -7.63
C GLY A 86 -3.85 2.46 -6.81
N GLY A 87 -3.71 2.41 -5.49
CA GLY A 87 -4.82 2.08 -4.60
C GLY A 87 -6.00 3.03 -4.77
N ALA A 88 -7.21 2.52 -4.49
CA ALA A 88 -8.40 3.35 -4.47
C ALA A 88 -8.31 4.37 -3.32
N PRO A 89 -8.50 5.67 -3.58
CA PRO A 89 -8.21 6.72 -2.61
C PRO A 89 -9.18 6.75 -1.42
N ASP A 90 -10.44 6.44 -1.67
CA ASP A 90 -11.54 6.59 -0.73
C ASP A 90 -12.51 5.39 -0.72
N ASP A 91 -12.04 4.22 -1.17
CA ASP A 91 -12.81 2.98 -1.12
C ASP A 91 -12.50 2.24 0.20
N PRO A 92 -13.51 1.95 1.05
CA PRO A 92 -13.31 1.20 2.28
C PRO A 92 -12.70 -0.20 2.06
N ARG A 93 -12.79 -0.76 0.85
CA ARG A 93 -12.14 -2.03 0.50
C ARG A 93 -10.62 -1.91 0.31
N ASN A 94 -10.07 -0.69 0.31
CA ASN A 94 -8.63 -0.45 0.28
C ASN A 94 -8.11 0.24 1.55
N LEU A 95 -8.98 0.59 2.49
CA LEU A 95 -8.60 1.33 3.68
C LEU A 95 -8.84 0.49 4.93
N TRP A 96 -7.87 0.48 5.83
CA TRP A 96 -7.95 -0.25 7.09
C TRP A 96 -7.29 0.53 8.22
N VAL A 97 -7.57 0.14 9.46
CA VAL A 97 -6.86 0.67 10.62
C VAL A 97 -5.64 -0.21 10.80
N GLU A 98 -4.48 0.28 10.35
CA GLU A 98 -3.21 -0.40 10.49
C GLU A 98 -2.67 -0.18 11.91
N PRO A 99 -2.65 -1.21 12.76
CA PRO A 99 -2.12 -1.10 14.11
C PRO A 99 -0.60 -1.03 14.08
N GLY A 100 0.01 -0.31 15.01
CA GLY A 100 1.46 -0.36 15.20
C GLY A 100 2.15 1.01 15.27
N THR A 101 3.46 0.98 15.05
CA THR A 101 4.33 2.17 15.12
C THR A 101 4.30 2.96 13.82
N ILE A 102 4.41 4.27 13.95
CA ILE A 102 4.50 5.22 12.85
C ILE A 102 5.95 5.73 12.79
N PRO A 103 6.61 5.76 11.62
CA PRO A 103 6.16 5.24 10.32
C PRO A 103 6.11 3.70 10.32
N ASN A 104 5.20 3.14 9.53
CA ASN A 104 4.97 1.69 9.52
C ASN A 104 5.97 0.98 8.57
N PRO A 105 6.34 -0.29 8.79
CA PRO A 105 7.27 -1.01 7.92
C PRO A 105 6.78 -1.24 6.48
N LYS A 106 5.45 -1.18 6.24
CA LYS A 106 4.83 -1.35 4.92
C LYS A 106 5.26 -0.23 3.97
N ASP A 107 5.46 1.00 4.46
CA ASP A 107 5.94 2.14 3.66
C ASP A 107 7.23 1.80 2.88
N ALA A 108 8.15 1.09 3.52
CA ALA A 108 9.42 0.70 2.88
C ALA A 108 9.24 -0.40 1.80
N VAL A 109 8.15 -1.16 1.83
CA VAL A 109 7.76 -2.12 0.80
C VAL A 109 7.09 -1.37 -0.35
N GLU A 110 6.14 -0.48 -0.04
CA GLU A 110 5.42 0.35 -1.02
C GLU A 110 6.36 1.15 -1.90
N ASN A 111 7.29 1.90 -1.28
CA ASN A 111 8.28 2.71 -1.99
C ASN A 111 9.15 1.89 -2.96
N LYS A 112 9.52 0.66 -2.56
CA LYS A 112 10.34 -0.23 -3.41
C LYS A 112 9.54 -0.81 -4.56
N LEU A 113 8.29 -1.19 -4.31
CA LEU A 113 7.37 -1.66 -5.35
C LEU A 113 7.07 -0.54 -6.35
N HIS A 114 6.81 0.68 -5.89
CA HIS A 114 6.64 1.86 -6.73
C HIS A 114 7.84 2.10 -7.63
N ALA A 115 9.06 2.13 -7.06
CA ALA A 115 10.28 2.28 -7.84
C ALA A 115 10.45 1.17 -8.90
N ALA A 116 10.11 -0.08 -8.56
CA ALA A 116 10.17 -1.21 -9.50
C ALA A 116 9.10 -1.12 -10.61
N VAL A 117 7.91 -0.60 -10.31
CA VAL A 117 6.85 -0.38 -11.30
C VAL A 117 7.22 0.79 -12.23
N CYS A 118 7.63 1.93 -11.68
CA CYS A 118 7.88 3.14 -12.45
C CYS A 118 9.15 3.09 -13.30
N SER A 119 10.07 2.20 -12.98
CA SER A 119 11.21 1.85 -13.82
C SER A 119 10.89 0.80 -14.90
N GLY A 120 9.71 0.16 -14.83
CA GLY A 120 9.34 -0.95 -15.70
C GLY A 120 10.01 -2.29 -15.33
N LEU A 121 10.65 -2.39 -14.16
CA LEU A 121 11.27 -3.63 -13.69
C LEU A 121 10.24 -4.74 -13.46
N ILE A 122 9.07 -4.37 -12.93
CA ILE A 122 7.89 -5.25 -12.79
C ILE A 122 6.63 -4.57 -13.33
N GLN A 123 5.57 -5.35 -13.54
CA GLN A 123 4.26 -4.83 -13.92
C GLN A 123 3.45 -4.38 -12.69
N LEU A 124 2.56 -3.41 -12.87
CA LEU A 124 1.70 -2.85 -11.83
C LEU A 124 0.77 -3.89 -11.21
N ALA A 125 0.04 -4.65 -12.04
CA ALA A 125 -1.00 -5.56 -11.53
C ALA A 125 -0.43 -6.68 -10.63
N PRO A 126 0.72 -7.31 -10.93
CA PRO A 126 1.40 -8.19 -9.99
C PRO A 126 1.76 -7.52 -8.66
N ALA A 127 2.26 -6.27 -8.68
CA ALA A 127 2.59 -5.53 -7.46
C ALA A 127 1.35 -5.27 -6.59
N GLN A 128 0.26 -4.81 -7.20
CA GLN A 128 -1.03 -4.57 -6.53
C GLN A 128 -1.58 -5.86 -5.91
N LYS A 129 -1.56 -6.97 -6.64
CA LYS A 129 -2.04 -8.26 -6.14
C LYS A 129 -1.19 -8.78 -4.98
N ALA A 130 0.13 -8.64 -5.08
CA ALA A 130 1.05 -9.12 -4.05
C ALA A 130 0.86 -8.33 -2.74
N ILE A 131 0.82 -6.99 -2.80
CA ILE A 131 0.66 -6.16 -1.60
C ILE A 131 -0.71 -6.31 -0.96
N ALA A 132 -1.77 -6.46 -1.76
CA ALA A 132 -3.12 -6.69 -1.26
C ALA A 132 -3.29 -8.06 -0.59
N ALA A 133 -2.56 -9.08 -1.04
CA ALA A 133 -2.64 -10.42 -0.47
C ALA A 133 -1.86 -10.55 0.84
N ASP A 134 -0.61 -10.08 0.85
CA ASP A 134 0.28 -10.14 2.01
C ASP A 134 1.43 -9.14 1.78
N TRP A 135 1.30 -7.94 2.34
CA TRP A 135 2.29 -6.88 2.14
C TRP A 135 3.67 -7.24 2.70
N VAL A 136 3.76 -8.13 3.70
CA VAL A 136 5.01 -8.56 4.32
C VAL A 136 5.84 -9.37 3.33
N THR A 137 5.18 -10.21 2.53
CA THR A 137 5.85 -11.06 1.53
C THR A 137 5.81 -10.51 0.11
N ALA A 138 5.05 -9.43 -0.13
CA ALA A 138 4.78 -8.90 -1.46
C ALA A 138 6.03 -8.70 -2.33
N PHE A 139 7.10 -8.18 -1.72
CA PHE A 139 8.38 -7.94 -2.40
C PHE A 139 9.02 -9.23 -2.92
N ASP A 140 8.97 -10.30 -2.12
CA ASP A 140 9.47 -11.62 -2.51
C ASP A 140 8.53 -12.29 -3.52
N THR A 141 7.21 -12.14 -3.37
CA THR A 141 6.19 -12.68 -4.27
C THR A 141 6.36 -12.18 -5.69
N VAL A 142 6.70 -10.91 -5.90
CA VAL A 142 6.95 -10.34 -7.24
C VAL A 142 8.37 -10.64 -7.75
N GLY A 143 9.12 -11.49 -7.06
CA GLY A 143 10.45 -11.92 -7.46
C GLY A 143 11.50 -10.83 -7.32
N LEU A 144 11.32 -9.88 -6.40
CA LEU A 144 12.31 -8.84 -6.12
C LEU A 144 13.18 -9.20 -4.92
N ARG A 145 14.37 -8.61 -4.87
CA ARG A 145 15.29 -8.64 -3.73
C ARG A 145 16.03 -7.32 -3.61
N VAL A 146 16.55 -7.02 -2.43
CA VAL A 146 17.50 -5.91 -2.25
C VAL A 146 18.91 -6.46 -2.38
N ALA A 147 19.72 -5.86 -3.25
CA ALA A 147 21.13 -6.18 -3.42
C ALA A 147 21.95 -4.89 -3.60
N GLY A 148 22.93 -4.66 -2.73
CA GLY A 148 23.76 -3.45 -2.79
C GLY A 148 22.97 -2.14 -2.72
N GLY A 149 21.89 -2.10 -1.93
CA GLY A 149 21.00 -0.94 -1.81
C GLY A 149 20.08 -0.69 -3.00
N LYS A 150 20.04 -1.60 -3.99
CA LYS A 150 19.15 -1.53 -5.16
C LYS A 150 18.06 -2.59 -5.08
N VAL A 151 16.92 -2.30 -5.70
CA VAL A 151 15.84 -3.27 -5.93
C VAL A 151 16.14 -4.02 -7.23
N CYS A 152 16.32 -5.34 -7.16
CA CYS A 152 16.72 -6.17 -8.29
C CYS A 152 15.76 -7.34 -8.50
N LEU A 153 15.65 -7.82 -9.74
CA LEU A 153 14.99 -9.10 -10.00
C LEU A 153 15.82 -10.24 -9.39
N ARG A 154 15.13 -11.20 -8.76
CA ARG A 154 15.72 -12.45 -8.28
C ARG A 154 16.19 -13.32 -9.44
N ALA A 155 15.37 -13.41 -10.50
CA ALA A 155 15.66 -14.21 -11.68
C ALA A 155 16.79 -13.62 -12.55
N ASP A 156 16.99 -12.31 -12.48
CA ASP A 156 18.06 -11.62 -13.22
C ASP A 156 18.67 -10.51 -12.35
N PRO A 157 19.68 -10.84 -11.53
CA PRO A 157 20.40 -9.89 -10.67
C PRO A 157 21.03 -8.69 -11.37
N SER A 158 21.18 -8.71 -12.70
CA SER A 158 21.72 -7.57 -13.45
C SER A 158 20.68 -6.46 -13.64
N LYS A 159 19.39 -6.80 -13.57
CA LYS A 159 18.27 -5.87 -13.68
C LYS A 159 17.92 -5.32 -12.31
N CYS A 160 18.36 -4.09 -12.07
CA CYS A 160 18.21 -3.41 -10.80
C CYS A 160 17.82 -1.94 -10.99
N VAL A 161 17.15 -1.40 -9.99
CA VAL A 161 16.73 0.00 -9.94
C VAL A 161 17.04 0.58 -8.56
N THR A 162 17.47 1.83 -8.55
CA THR A 162 17.64 2.58 -7.31
C THR A 162 16.27 3.02 -6.81
N SER A 163 15.86 2.61 -5.60
CA SER A 163 14.74 3.26 -4.95
C SER A 163 15.19 4.67 -4.58
N ARG A 164 14.64 5.71 -5.22
CA ARG A 164 14.77 7.06 -4.66
C ARG A 164 14.04 7.06 -3.32
N ARG A 165 14.60 7.69 -2.29
CA ARG A 165 13.80 8.00 -1.09
C ARG A 165 12.73 8.99 -1.55
N SER A 166 11.49 8.76 -1.15
CA SER A 166 10.32 9.58 -1.44
C SER A 166 10.35 10.95 -0.73
N ASP A 167 11.52 11.40 -0.26
CA ASP A 167 11.77 12.67 0.43
C ASP A 167 11.57 13.91 -0.48
N GLU A 168 11.17 13.73 -1.74
CA GLU A 168 10.86 14.84 -2.67
C GLU A 168 9.40 15.34 -2.58
N ASP A 169 8.54 14.68 -1.81
CA ASP A 169 7.22 15.23 -1.46
C ASP A 169 7.32 16.14 -0.22
N GLY A 170 8.02 17.25 -0.37
CA GLY A 170 8.17 18.28 0.65
C GLY A 170 6.84 18.79 1.22
N ASN A 171 6.87 18.90 2.56
CA ASN A 171 6.02 19.65 3.50
C ASN A 171 4.62 19.12 3.83
#